data_AF-A0A9D7HN55-F1
#
_entry.id   AF-A0A9D7HN55-F1
#
_cell.length_a   1.000
_cell.length_b   1.000
_cell.length_c   1.000
_cell.angle_alpha   90.00
_cell.angle_beta   90.00
_cell.angle_gamma   90.00
#
_symmetry.space_group_name_H-M   'P 1'
#
loop_
_entity.id
_entity.type
_entity.pdbx_description
1 polymer ?
#
loop_
_entity_poly.entity_id
_entity_poly.type
_entity_poly.pdbx_seq_one_letter_code
_entity_poly.pdbx_strand_id
1 'polypeptide(L)'
;MVGLSLAIPLPGQGRNALADAAGAMTQAAAQREAAVLRKLEAEIATQHAQALAMHESWQRMQQVADRIERNARLQSRAYALGETPLGELLTARRQAIEARLAATIARFDAAEARYRLMLDAHLIWDFDTMSDSSDSH
;
A
#
# COMPACT_ATOMS: atom_id res chain seq x y z
N MET A 1 -53.99 44.82 9.94
CA MET A 1 -54.48 43.72 9.09
C MET A 1 -53.29 43.00 8.51
N VAL A 2 -53.18 41.69 8.72
CA VAL A 2 -52.07 40.87 8.20
C VAL A 2 -52.50 40.35 6.83
N GLY A 3 -51.76 40.71 5.78
CA GLY A 3 -51.99 40.18 4.43
C GLY A 3 -51.21 38.88 4.24
N LEU A 4 -51.91 37.78 3.94
CA LEU A 4 -51.29 36.54 3.47
C LEU A 4 -51.21 36.60 1.94
N SER A 5 -49.99 36.53 1.39
CA SER A 5 -49.79 36.35 -0.04
C SER A 5 -49.66 34.86 -0.35
N LEU A 6 -50.56 34.33 -1.17
CA LEU A 6 -50.53 32.94 -1.65
C LEU A 6 -50.07 32.94 -3.11
N ALA A 7 -48.83 32.53 -3.35
CA ALA A 7 -48.30 32.34 -4.69
C ALA A 7 -48.50 30.88 -5.12
N ILE A 8 -49.36 30.66 -6.13
CA ILE A 8 -49.56 29.34 -6.75
C ILE A 8 -48.72 29.32 -8.04
N PRO A 9 -47.63 28.52 -8.11
CA PRO A 9 -46.77 28.51 -9.27
C PRO A 9 -47.40 27.75 -10.44
N LEU A 10 -47.40 28.36 -11.63
CA LEU A 10 -47.84 27.72 -12.87
C LEU A 10 -46.70 26.86 -13.47
N PRO A 11 -47.02 25.65 -14.01
CA PRO A 11 -46.02 24.80 -14.64
C PRO A 11 -45.49 25.45 -15.93
N GLY A 12 -44.16 25.49 -16.09
CA GLY A 12 -43.50 26.08 -17.26
C GLY A 12 -42.21 25.36 -17.62
N GLN A 13 -41.95 25.20 -18.93
CA GLN A 13 -40.83 24.41 -19.48
C GLN A 13 -39.45 24.81 -18.92
N GLY A 14 -39.22 26.11 -18.65
CA GLY A 14 -37.96 26.59 -18.07
C GLY A 14 -37.71 26.13 -16.62
N ARG A 15 -38.76 26.00 -15.79
CA ARG A 15 -38.61 25.48 -14.41
C ARG A 15 -38.40 23.96 -14.40
N ASN A 16 -39.04 23.24 -15.33
CA ASN A 16 -38.80 21.82 -15.53
C ASN A 16 -37.34 21.56 -15.95
N ALA A 17 -36.82 22.33 -16.92
CA ALA A 17 -35.42 22.22 -17.32
C ALA A 17 -34.42 22.54 -16.18
N LEU A 18 -34.73 23.49 -15.30
CA LEU A 18 -33.92 23.76 -14.10
C LEU A 18 -33.98 22.63 -13.08
N ALA A 19 -35.15 22.02 -12.87
CA ALA A 19 -35.30 20.87 -11.99
C ALA A 19 -34.55 19.64 -12.55
N ASP A 20 -34.63 19.39 -13.85
CA ASP A 20 -33.90 18.32 -14.53
C ASP A 20 -32.38 18.55 -14.46
N ALA A 21 -31.92 19.78 -14.67
CA ALA A 21 -30.51 20.14 -14.53
C ALA A 21 -30.00 19.94 -13.09
N ALA A 22 -30.77 20.35 -12.08
CA ALA A 22 -30.44 20.12 -10.68
C ALA A 22 -30.40 18.62 -10.35
N GLY A 23 -31.35 17.83 -10.86
CA GLY A 23 -31.36 16.38 -10.74
C GLY A 23 -30.16 15.70 -11.43
N ALA A 24 -29.76 16.19 -12.60
CA ALA A 24 -28.57 15.71 -13.29
C ALA A 24 -27.28 16.03 -12.50
N MET A 25 -27.20 17.22 -11.88
CA MET A 25 -26.05 17.60 -11.05
C MET A 25 -25.92 16.74 -9.79
N THR A 26 -27.02 16.41 -9.10
CA THR A 26 -26.99 15.53 -7.92
C THR A 26 -26.61 14.10 -8.30
N GLN A 27 -27.15 13.57 -9.40
CA GLN A 27 -26.74 12.27 -9.93
C GLN A 27 -25.25 12.25 -10.30
N ALA A 28 -24.76 13.30 -10.97
CA ALA A 28 -23.35 13.42 -11.30
C ALA A 28 -22.46 13.47 -10.04
N ALA A 29 -22.90 14.16 -8.98
CA ALA A 29 -22.19 14.19 -7.70
C ALA A 29 -22.13 12.79 -7.04
N ALA A 30 -23.27 12.09 -6.97
CA ALA A 30 -23.33 10.73 -6.44
C ALA A 30 -22.47 9.73 -7.24
N GLN A 31 -22.44 9.86 -8.57
CA GLN A 31 -21.58 9.03 -9.42
C GLN A 31 -20.09 9.29 -9.18
N ARG A 32 -19.70 10.56 -8.97
CA ARG A 32 -18.31 10.91 -8.63
C ARG A 32 -17.91 10.35 -7.27
N GLU A 33 -18.77 10.46 -6.26
CA GLU A 33 -18.54 9.89 -4.94
C GLU A 33 -18.35 8.37 -5.03
N ALA A 34 -19.27 7.67 -5.69
CA ALA A 34 -19.16 6.22 -5.89
C ALA A 34 -17.88 5.84 -6.64
N ALA A 35 -17.46 6.62 -7.64
CA ALA A 35 -16.21 6.40 -8.35
C ALA A 35 -14.98 6.59 -7.46
N VAL A 36 -14.97 7.60 -6.60
CA VAL A 36 -13.89 7.85 -5.63
C VAL A 36 -13.78 6.68 -4.64
N LEU A 37 -14.91 6.22 -4.08
CA LEU A 37 -14.92 5.12 -3.13
C LEU A 37 -14.39 3.82 -3.74
N ARG A 38 -14.85 3.46 -4.95
CA ARG A 38 -14.34 2.26 -5.65
C ARG A 38 -12.86 2.36 -5.97
N LYS A 39 -12.38 3.54 -6.36
CA LYS A 39 -10.97 3.77 -6.63
C LYS A 39 -10.15 3.60 -5.36
N LEU A 40 -10.59 4.20 -4.25
CA LEU A 40 -9.93 4.08 -2.95
C LEU A 40 -9.88 2.62 -2.47
N GLU A 41 -10.98 1.88 -2.58
CA GLU A 41 -11.02 0.47 -2.21
C GLU A 41 -10.04 -0.37 -3.04
N ALA A 42 -9.96 -0.12 -4.35
CA ALA A 42 -9.00 -0.78 -5.23
C ALA A 42 -7.55 -0.43 -4.87
N GLU A 43 -7.27 0.84 -4.52
CA GLU A 43 -5.94 1.27 -4.09
C GLU A 43 -5.53 0.58 -2.77
N ILE A 44 -6.41 0.56 -1.77
CA ILE A 44 -6.17 -0.14 -0.50
C ILE A 44 -5.92 -1.63 -0.73
N ALA A 45 -6.75 -2.29 -1.53
CA ALA A 45 -6.61 -3.71 -1.83
C ALA A 45 -5.27 -4.03 -2.52
N THR A 46 -4.85 -3.20 -3.48
CA THR A 46 -3.57 -3.38 -4.17
C THR A 46 -2.37 -3.14 -3.26
N GLN A 47 -2.39 -2.08 -2.45
CA GLN A 47 -1.33 -1.78 -1.47
C GLN A 47 -1.20 -2.90 -0.43
N HIS A 48 -2.31 -3.40 0.10
CA HIS A 48 -2.32 -4.51 1.06
C HIS A 48 -1.74 -5.79 0.44
N ALA A 49 -2.19 -6.15 -0.77
CA ALA A 49 -1.67 -7.32 -1.48
C ALA A 49 -0.17 -7.19 -1.78
N GLN A 50 0.30 -6.01 -2.17
CA GLN A 50 1.73 -5.73 -2.39
C GLN A 50 2.55 -5.92 -1.12
N ALA A 51 2.10 -5.38 0.02
CA ALA A 51 2.81 -5.53 1.29
C ALA A 51 2.97 -7.00 1.70
N LEU A 52 1.92 -7.82 1.53
CA LEU A 52 1.98 -9.26 1.77
C LEU A 52 2.97 -9.95 0.81
N ALA A 53 2.89 -9.64 -0.49
CA ALA A 53 3.80 -10.21 -1.48
C ALA A 53 5.28 -9.88 -1.21
N MET A 54 5.57 -8.66 -0.74
CA MET A 54 6.92 -8.24 -0.34
C MET A 54 7.41 -8.98 0.90
N HIS A 55 6.53 -9.22 1.87
CA HIS A 55 6.88 -10.03 3.05
C HIS A 55 7.24 -11.47 2.67
N GLU A 56 6.43 -12.11 1.82
CA GLU A 56 6.72 -13.45 1.35
C GLU A 56 7.99 -13.51 0.49
N SER A 57 8.21 -12.51 -0.36
CA SER A 57 9.41 -12.45 -1.21
C SER A 57 10.68 -12.35 -0.35
N TRP A 58 10.64 -11.55 0.72
CA TRP A 58 11.71 -11.50 1.72
C TRP A 58 11.97 -12.88 2.35
N GLN A 59 10.93 -13.57 2.83
CA GLN A 59 11.09 -14.89 3.43
C GLN A 59 11.73 -15.89 2.45
N ARG A 60 11.31 -15.88 1.19
CA ARG A 60 11.92 -16.72 0.13
C ARG A 60 13.38 -16.36 -0.11
N MET A 61 13.73 -15.07 -0.22
CA MET A 61 15.11 -14.63 -0.41
C MET A 61 16.00 -14.98 0.79
N GLN A 62 15.48 -14.89 2.01
CA GLN A 62 16.19 -15.33 3.20
C GLN A 62 16.53 -16.83 3.13
N GLN A 63 15.56 -17.68 2.76
CA GLN A 63 15.80 -19.12 2.59
C GLN A 63 16.82 -19.42 1.49
N VAL A 64 16.80 -18.67 0.39
CA VAL A 64 17.79 -18.78 -0.70
C VAL A 64 19.18 -18.40 -0.20
N ALA A 65 19.33 -17.28 0.50
CA ALA A 65 20.60 -16.86 1.08
C ALA A 65 21.19 -17.94 2.01
N ASP A 66 20.36 -18.53 2.87
CA ASP A 66 20.80 -19.57 3.79
C ASP A 66 21.23 -20.86 3.09
N ARG A 67 20.58 -21.21 1.96
CA ARG A 67 20.97 -22.35 1.12
C ARG A 67 22.31 -22.09 0.42
N ILE A 68 22.50 -20.90 -0.14
CA ILE A 68 23.73 -20.54 -0.84
C ILE A 68 24.90 -20.45 0.16
N GLU A 69 24.67 -19.94 1.37
CA GLU A 69 25.70 -19.92 2.40
C GLU A 69 26.12 -21.35 2.83
N ARG A 70 25.16 -22.28 2.96
CA ARG A 70 25.47 -23.71 3.18
C ARG A 70 26.31 -24.30 2.05
N ASN A 71 25.99 -23.96 0.80
CA ASN A 71 26.77 -24.40 -0.36
C ASN A 71 28.20 -23.85 -0.31
N ALA A 72 28.38 -22.55 -0.04
CA ALA A 72 29.71 -21.94 0.09
C ALA A 72 30.55 -22.60 1.20
N ARG A 73 29.93 -23.01 2.32
CA ARG A 73 30.61 -23.77 3.38
C ARG A 73 31.03 -25.18 2.94
N LEU A 74 30.20 -25.87 2.15
CA LEU A 74 30.56 -27.16 1.55
C LEU A 74 31.75 -27.01 0.60
N GLN A 75 31.72 -26.02 -0.28
CA GLN A 75 32.82 -25.72 -1.20
C GLN A 75 34.11 -25.36 -0.48
N SER A 76 34.03 -24.66 0.65
CA SER A 76 35.21 -24.36 1.47
C SER A 76 35.84 -25.62 2.07
N ARG A 77 35.04 -26.63 2.41
CA ARG A 77 35.56 -27.91 2.89
C ARG A 77 36.16 -28.74 1.75
N ALA A 78 35.49 -28.81 0.60
CA ALA A 78 35.99 -29.52 -0.57
C ALA A 78 37.31 -28.94 -1.08
N TYR A 79 37.46 -27.61 -1.09
CA TYR A 79 38.74 -26.94 -1.38
C TYR A 79 39.85 -27.35 -0.40
N ALA A 80 39.54 -27.41 0.91
CA ALA A 80 40.52 -27.82 1.93
C ALA A 80 40.96 -29.30 1.78
N LEU A 81 40.12 -30.13 1.15
CA LEU A 81 40.43 -31.52 0.80
C LEU A 81 41.09 -31.66 -0.58
N GLY A 82 41.24 -30.57 -1.33
CA GLY A 82 41.79 -30.58 -2.70
C GLY A 82 40.81 -31.05 -3.78
N GLU A 83 39.52 -31.20 -3.45
CA GLU A 83 38.48 -31.72 -4.34
C GLU A 83 37.85 -30.64 -5.24
N THR A 84 38.13 -29.37 -4.97
CA THR A 84 37.53 -28.22 -5.69
C THR A 84 38.61 -27.15 -5.95
N PRO A 85 38.64 -26.54 -7.15
CA PRO A 85 39.57 -25.44 -7.44
C PRO A 85 39.21 -24.15 -6.68
N LEU A 86 40.22 -23.31 -6.41
CA LEU A 86 40.03 -22.03 -5.70
C LEU A 86 38.99 -21.12 -6.37
N GLY A 87 38.91 -21.12 -7.71
CA GLY A 87 37.96 -20.29 -8.47
C GLY A 87 36.49 -20.62 -8.16
N GLU A 88 36.16 -21.90 -7.99
CA GLU A 88 34.81 -22.35 -7.62
C GLU A 88 34.46 -21.94 -6.18
N LEU A 89 35.42 -22.05 -5.25
CA LEU A 89 35.24 -21.57 -3.88
C LEU A 89 34.95 -20.05 -3.85
N LEU A 90 35.75 -19.26 -4.58
CA LEU A 90 35.56 -17.81 -4.63
C LEU A 90 34.21 -17.44 -5.26
N THR A 91 33.79 -18.16 -6.29
CA THR A 91 32.47 -17.98 -6.91
C THR A 91 31.34 -18.28 -5.94
N ALA A 92 31.40 -19.40 -5.22
CA ALA A 92 30.38 -19.77 -4.23
C ALA A 92 30.31 -18.75 -3.08
N ARG A 93 31.46 -18.23 -2.61
CA ARG A 93 31.51 -17.16 -1.60
C ARG A 93 30.89 -15.86 -2.08
N ARG A 94 31.20 -15.45 -3.32
CA ARG A 94 30.60 -14.26 -3.94
C ARG A 94 29.08 -14.40 -4.02
N GLN A 95 28.58 -15.53 -4.51
CA GLN A 95 27.14 -15.81 -4.58
C GLN A 95 26.47 -15.75 -3.19
N ALA A 96 27.13 -16.25 -2.14
CA ALA A 96 26.60 -16.17 -0.78
C ALA A 96 26.47 -14.73 -0.27
N ILE A 97 27.46 -13.87 -0.58
CA ILE A 97 27.43 -12.45 -0.23
C ILE A 97 26.31 -11.74 -0.99
N GLU A 98 26.20 -11.95 -2.30
CA GLU A 98 25.16 -11.35 -3.14
C GLU A 98 23.76 -11.77 -2.69
N ALA A 99 23.56 -13.05 -2.37
CA ALA A 99 22.28 -13.55 -1.88
C ALA A 99 21.91 -12.97 -0.50
N ARG A 100 22.88 -12.80 0.40
CA ARG A 100 22.67 -12.19 1.71
C ARG A 100 22.31 -10.71 1.58
N LEU A 101 22.96 -9.99 0.66
CA LEU A 101 22.62 -8.60 0.33
C LEU A 101 21.19 -8.49 -0.20
N ALA A 102 20.81 -9.33 -1.18
CA ALA A 102 19.46 -9.36 -1.73
C ALA A 102 18.39 -9.63 -0.66
N ALA A 103 18.63 -10.61 0.22
CA ALA A 103 17.72 -10.89 1.34
C ALA A 103 17.59 -9.71 2.32
N THR A 104 18.67 -8.94 2.51
CA THR A 104 18.68 -7.78 3.40
C THR A 104 17.88 -6.62 2.80
N ILE A 105 18.05 -6.34 1.51
CA ILE A 105 17.27 -5.33 0.78
C ILE A 105 15.78 -5.69 0.84
N ALA A 106 15.43 -6.94 0.52
CA ALA A 106 14.06 -7.41 0.58
C ALA A 106 13.42 -7.26 1.97
N ARG A 107 14.21 -7.45 3.03
CA ARG A 107 13.74 -7.24 4.41
C ARG A 107 13.38 -5.78 4.66
N PHE A 108 14.21 -4.85 4.17
CA PHE A 108 13.93 -3.41 4.29
C PHE A 108 12.69 -3.03 3.51
N ASP A 109 12.57 -3.50 2.26
CA ASP A 109 11.41 -3.25 1.41
C ASP A 109 10.11 -3.76 2.07
N ALA A 110 10.13 -4.97 2.62
CA ALA A 110 8.98 -5.55 3.33
C ALA A 110 8.64 -4.79 4.62
N ALA A 111 9.65 -4.31 5.36
CA ALA A 111 9.45 -3.52 6.57
C ALA A 111 8.84 -2.15 6.24
N GLU A 112 9.36 -1.47 5.21
CA GLU A 112 8.84 -0.21 4.71
C GLU A 112 7.38 -0.35 4.26
N ALA A 113 7.05 -1.37 3.47
CA ALA A 113 5.68 -1.64 3.03
C ALA A 113 4.73 -1.86 4.20
N ARG A 114 5.17 -2.60 5.23
CA ARG A 114 4.39 -2.79 6.47
C ARG A 114 4.16 -1.47 7.20
N TYR A 115 5.18 -0.64 7.36
CA TYR A 115 5.04 0.63 8.07
C TYR A 115 4.18 1.63 7.30
N ARG A 116 4.25 1.66 5.97
CA ARG A 116 3.34 2.46 5.14
C ARG A 116 1.89 2.06 5.36
N LEU A 117 1.59 0.76 5.35
CA LEU A 117 0.22 0.28 5.63
C LEU A 117 -0.25 0.70 7.04
N MET A 118 0.61 0.63 8.05
CA MET A 118 0.29 1.09 9.40
C MET A 118 0.08 2.61 9.48
N LEU A 119 0.82 3.38 8.67
CA LEU A 119 0.67 4.82 8.55
C LEU A 119 -0.66 5.19 7.90
N ASP A 120 -0.98 4.57 6.76
CA ASP A 120 -2.21 4.82 6.01
C ASP A 120 -3.46 4.42 6.83
N ALA A 121 -3.33 3.36 7.63
CA ALA A 121 -4.35 2.94 8.59
C ALA A 121 -4.42 3.82 9.86
N HIS A 122 -3.63 4.90 9.95
CA HIS A 122 -3.55 5.82 11.09
C HIS A 122 -3.21 5.12 12.43
N LEU A 123 -2.58 3.95 12.39
CA LEU A 123 -2.24 3.17 13.59
C LEU A 123 -0.97 3.68 14.30
N ILE A 124 -0.11 4.41 13.57
CA ILE A 124 1.19 4.89 14.08
C ILE A 124 1.33 6.41 14.05
N TRP A 125 0.36 7.11 13.47
CA TRP A 125 0.33 8.57 13.45
C TRP A 125 -1.12 9.03 13.66
N ASP A 126 -1.42 9.36 14.91
CA ASP A 126 -2.74 9.84 15.31
C ASP A 126 -2.77 11.38 15.21
N PHE A 127 -3.66 11.91 14.39
CA PHE A 127 -3.94 13.35 14.35
C PHE A 127 -5.08 13.74 15.32
N ASP A 128 -5.84 12.77 15.85
CA ASP A 128 -7.03 13.04 16.70
C ASP A 128 -6.67 13.41 18.15
N THR A 129 -5.49 13.08 18.65
CA THR A 129 -5.10 13.46 20.03
C THR A 129 -4.81 14.97 20.20
N MET A 130 -4.88 15.79 19.15
CA MET A 130 -4.57 17.22 19.19
C MET A 130 -5.78 18.14 19.01
N SER A 131 -6.99 17.61 18.79
CA SER A 131 -8.21 18.42 18.62
C SER A 131 -9.09 18.56 19.88
N ASP A 132 -8.81 17.81 20.95
CA ASP A 132 -9.63 17.79 22.19
C ASP A 132 -9.08 18.69 23.33
N SER A 133 -8.17 19.62 23.04
CA SER A 133 -7.59 20.52 24.05
C SER A 133 -7.93 22.01 23.89
N SER A 134 -8.80 22.37 22.93
CA SER A 134 -9.19 23.79 22.70
C SER A 134 -10.59 24.17 23.18
N ASP A 135 -11.36 23.25 23.77
CA ASP A 135 -12.72 23.53 24.27
C ASP A 135 -12.80 23.45 25.81
N SER A 136 -11.88 24.15 26.49
CA SER A 136 -12.05 24.48 27.90
C SER A 136 -11.16 25.67 28.29
N HIS A 137 -11.68 26.90 28.11
CA HIS A 137 -11.57 28.01 29.06
C HIS A 137 -12.49 29.18 28.71
#